data_AF-A0AAX3WFI5-F1
#
_entry.id   AF-A0AAX3WFI5-F1
#
_cell.length_a   1.000
_cell.length_b   1.000
_cell.length_c   1.000
_cell.angle_alpha   90.00
_cell.angle_beta   90.00
_cell.angle_gamma   90.00
#
_symmetry.space_group_name_H-M   'P 1'
#
loop_
_entity.id
_entity.type
_entity.pdbx_description
1 polymer ?
#
loop_
_entity_poly.entity_id
_entity_poly.type
_entity_poly.pdbx_seq_one_letter_code
_entity_poly.pdbx_strand_id
1 'polypeptide(L)'
;MLMPLLGYFIIFNSYFVHYMQEHHNLCPTSKCDVTWKFYFLYFGATSIGLASVVYAMFCPEILKKYAGPSEFFDAEKQYYCYPSHLSDLVSYVEKQSGTLIADVFNLKGLIAKNAVIGLNEAHVISGMMGSKFELANESVSFARFIVFMLYTIGGVMIGIPALITFWRIFRLSFEALTVYWST
;
A
#
# COMPACT_ATOMS: atom_id res chain seq x y z
N MET A 1 -12.95 3.98 -2.93
CA MET A 1 -14.22 4.72 -3.12
C MET A 1 -15.32 4.41 -2.10
N LEU A 2 -15.14 3.48 -1.15
CA LEU A 2 -16.13 3.17 -0.08
C LEU A 2 -16.19 4.20 1.07
N MET A 3 -15.21 5.10 1.15
CA MET A 3 -15.03 6.01 2.29
C MET A 3 -16.14 7.07 2.43
N PRO A 4 -16.61 7.75 1.36
CA PRO A 4 -17.72 8.70 1.48
C PRO A 4 -19.04 8.03 1.85
N LEU A 5 -19.25 6.79 1.35
CA LEU A 5 -20.44 6.00 1.64
C LEU A 5 -20.51 5.63 3.12
N LEU A 6 -19.40 5.18 3.72
CA LEU A 6 -19.32 4.85 5.15
C LEU A 6 -19.41 6.09 6.05
N GLY A 7 -18.82 7.21 5.63
CA GLY A 7 -19.00 8.49 6.33
C GLY A 7 -20.45 8.97 6.31
N TYR A 8 -21.14 8.77 5.17
CA TYR A 8 -22.57 9.04 5.05
C TYR A 8 -23.39 8.18 6.01
N PHE A 9 -23.12 6.87 6.12
CA PHE A 9 -23.81 6.00 7.08
C PHE A 9 -23.64 6.41 8.55
N ILE A 10 -22.52 7.04 8.91
CA ILE A 10 -22.30 7.55 10.27
C ILE A 10 -22.95 8.90 10.51
N ILE A 11 -22.89 9.81 9.53
CA ILE A 11 -23.55 11.11 9.64
C ILE A 11 -25.08 10.92 9.65
N PHE A 12 -25.59 10.00 8.83
CA PHE A 12 -27.00 9.60 8.81
C PHE A 12 -27.35 8.61 9.91
N ASN A 13 -26.43 8.26 10.81
CA ASN A 13 -26.71 7.32 11.88
C ASN A 13 -27.87 7.79 12.76
N SER A 14 -27.97 9.09 13.06
CA SER A 14 -29.09 9.62 13.86
C SER A 14 -30.44 9.41 13.17
N TYR A 15 -30.52 9.65 11.86
CA TYR A 15 -31.72 9.42 11.06
C TYR A 15 -32.00 7.92 10.84
N PHE A 16 -30.96 7.12 10.67
CA PHE A 16 -31.06 5.68 10.45
C PHE A 16 -31.46 4.95 11.74
N VAL A 17 -30.95 5.38 12.90
CA VAL A 17 -31.35 4.89 14.22
C VAL A 17 -32.79 5.29 14.49
N HIS A 18 -33.20 6.53 14.20
CA HIS A 18 -34.61 6.93 14.28
C HIS A 18 -35.50 6.10 13.36
N TYR A 19 -35.08 5.87 12.12
CA TYR A 19 -35.81 5.05 11.15
C TYR A 19 -35.92 3.58 11.60
N MET A 20 -34.86 3.02 12.19
CA MET A 20 -34.87 1.65 12.75
C MET A 20 -35.68 1.55 14.05
N GLN A 21 -35.77 2.62 14.84
CA GLN A 21 -36.64 2.70 16.02
C GLN A 21 -38.12 2.70 15.63
N GLU A 22 -38.47 3.33 14.51
CA GLU A 22 -39.86 3.36 13.98
C GLU A 22 -40.34 1.96 13.56
N HIS A 23 -39.42 1.07 13.16
CA HIS A 23 -39.72 -0.32 12.85
C HIS A 23 -39.52 -1.20 14.09
N HIS A 24 -40.54 -1.22 14.96
CA HIS A 24 -40.63 -1.97 16.23
C HIS A 24 -40.16 -3.44 16.19
N ASN A 25 -40.18 -4.09 15.02
CA ASN A 25 -39.77 -5.50 14.85
C ASN A 25 -38.24 -5.71 14.86
N LEU A 26 -37.45 -4.66 14.65
CA LEU A 26 -35.98 -4.77 14.56
C LEU A 26 -35.27 -4.44 15.88
N CYS A 27 -35.91 -3.69 16.78
CA CYS A 27 -35.35 -3.33 18.08
C CYS A 27 -36.41 -3.46 19.20
N PRO A 28 -36.56 -4.66 19.81
CA PRO A 28 -37.57 -4.90 20.84
C PRO A 28 -37.22 -4.27 22.21
N THR A 29 -36.00 -3.74 22.39
CA THR A 29 -35.56 -3.11 23.63
C THR A 29 -35.24 -1.62 23.43
N SER A 30 -35.68 -0.80 24.38
CA SER A 30 -35.64 0.68 24.39
C SER A 30 -34.24 1.32 24.43
N LYS A 31 -33.18 0.56 24.16
CA LYS A 31 -31.79 1.04 24.07
C LYS A 31 -31.16 0.55 22.78
N CYS A 32 -31.71 1.01 21.66
CA CYS A 32 -31.14 0.81 20.35
C CYS A 32 -29.97 1.81 20.16
N ASP A 33 -28.88 1.58 20.89
CA ASP A 33 -27.69 2.41 20.85
C ASP A 33 -26.79 2.04 19.67
N VAL A 34 -26.13 3.05 19.11
CA VAL A 34 -25.17 2.86 18.03
C VAL A 34 -24.09 1.91 18.51
N THR A 35 -24.07 0.69 17.98
CA THR A 35 -23.13 -0.31 18.45
C THR A 35 -21.73 0.17 18.11
N TRP A 36 -20.86 0.27 19.12
CA TRP A 36 -19.43 0.63 19.03
C TRP A 36 -18.69 0.01 17.83
N LYS A 37 -19.16 -1.14 17.36
CA LYS A 37 -18.72 -1.83 16.13
C LYS A 37 -18.72 -0.95 14.88
N PHE A 38 -19.73 -0.08 14.70
CA PHE A 38 -19.80 0.81 13.54
C PHE A 38 -18.70 1.87 13.56
N TYR A 39 -18.37 2.40 14.74
CA TYR A 39 -17.22 3.31 14.90
C TYR A 39 -15.90 2.61 14.56
N PHE A 40 -15.71 1.37 15.04
CA PHE A 40 -14.52 0.57 14.70
C PHE A 40 -14.39 0.31 13.20
N LEU A 41 -15.50 -0.06 12.54
CA LEU A 41 -15.53 -0.27 11.09
C LEU A 41 -15.15 1.01 10.34
N TYR A 42 -15.66 2.16 10.76
CA TYR A 42 -15.39 3.43 10.12
C TYR A 42 -13.99 3.94 10.30
N PHE A 43 -13.51 4.01 11.53
CA PHE A 43 -12.14 4.44 11.80
C PHE A 43 -11.14 3.48 11.17
N GLY A 44 -11.45 2.19 11.16
CA GLY A 44 -10.64 1.20 10.47
C GLY A 44 -10.59 1.41 8.96
N ALA A 45 -11.74 1.59 8.31
CA ALA A 45 -11.82 1.86 6.87
C ALA A 45 -11.18 3.20 6.48
N THR A 46 -11.34 4.22 7.33
CA THR A 46 -10.72 5.54 7.19
C THR A 46 -9.20 5.44 7.28
N SER A 47 -8.68 4.69 8.25
CA SER A 47 -7.24 4.46 8.40
C SER A 47 -6.64 3.75 7.19
N ILE A 48 -7.30 2.72 6.66
CA ILE A 48 -6.89 2.02 5.43
C ILE A 48 -6.90 2.95 4.21
N GLY A 49 -7.95 3.77 4.09
CA GLY A 49 -8.06 4.78 3.04
C GLY A 49 -6.92 5.81 3.11
N LEU A 50 -6.64 6.31 4.31
CA LEU A 50 -5.54 7.24 4.56
C LEU A 50 -4.19 6.60 4.24
N ALA A 51 -3.97 5.33 4.63
CA ALA A 51 -2.76 4.58 4.28
C ALA A 51 -2.54 4.51 2.76
N SER A 52 -3.62 4.28 2.00
CA SER A 52 -3.59 4.25 0.53
C SER A 52 -3.20 5.60 -0.07
N VAL A 53 -3.74 6.69 0.48
CA VAL A 53 -3.44 8.07 0.00
C VAL A 53 -2.01 8.46 0.34
N VAL A 54 -1.55 8.18 1.57
CA VAL A 54 -0.15 8.40 1.97
C VAL A 54 0.79 7.59 1.06
N TYR A 55 0.50 6.31 0.83
CA TYR A 55 1.29 5.51 -0.10
C TYR A 55 1.30 6.11 -1.51
N ALA A 56 0.15 6.54 -2.03
CA ALA A 56 0.06 7.14 -3.37
C ALA A 56 0.83 8.47 -3.48
N MET A 57 0.85 9.31 -2.44
CA MET A 57 1.55 10.60 -2.48
C MET A 57 3.07 10.45 -2.30
N PHE A 58 3.51 9.60 -1.38
CA PHE A 58 4.92 9.51 -1.02
C PHE A 58 5.70 8.45 -1.81
N CYS A 59 5.03 7.45 -2.41
CA CYS A 59 5.75 6.41 -3.17
C CYS A 59 6.28 6.97 -4.51
N PRO A 60 7.59 6.81 -4.81
CA PRO A 60 8.19 7.30 -6.04
C PRO A 60 7.64 6.53 -7.24
N GLU A 61 7.59 7.17 -8.40
CA GLU A 61 7.03 6.57 -9.61
C GLU A 61 7.70 5.28 -10.03
N ILE A 62 9.02 5.17 -9.83
CA ILE A 62 9.80 3.97 -10.19
C ILE A 62 9.25 2.74 -9.45
N LEU A 63 8.96 2.87 -8.15
CA LEU A 63 8.41 1.78 -7.33
C LEU A 63 6.92 1.50 -7.60
N LYS A 64 6.21 2.44 -8.22
CA LYS A 64 4.82 2.25 -8.66
C LYS A 64 4.73 1.51 -10.00
N LYS A 65 5.70 1.74 -10.89
CA LYS A 65 5.74 1.19 -12.25
C LYS A 65 6.34 -0.21 -12.29
N TYR A 66 7.32 -0.49 -11.43
CA TYR A 66 8.09 -1.74 -11.47
C TYR A 66 8.07 -2.43 -10.10
N ALA A 67 7.83 -3.75 -10.10
CA ALA A 67 7.79 -4.54 -8.88
C ALA A 67 9.18 -4.81 -8.30
N GLY A 68 10.23 -4.77 -9.14
CA GLY A 68 11.61 -4.99 -8.69
C GLY A 68 12.67 -4.42 -9.61
N PRO A 69 13.95 -4.47 -9.18
CA PRO A 69 15.08 -3.91 -9.92
C PRO A 69 15.29 -4.56 -11.29
N SER A 70 15.05 -5.87 -11.40
CA SER A 70 15.19 -6.62 -12.66
C SER A 70 14.17 -6.18 -13.70
N GLU A 71 12.91 -5.99 -13.29
CA GLU A 71 11.84 -5.52 -14.17
C GLU A 71 12.09 -4.08 -14.64
N PHE A 72 12.56 -3.22 -13.73
CA PHE A 72 13.00 -1.86 -14.06
C PHE A 72 14.12 -1.87 -15.11
N PHE A 73 15.13 -2.71 -14.93
CA PHE A 73 16.23 -2.86 -15.88
C PHE A 73 15.72 -3.34 -17.25
N ASP A 74 14.92 -4.39 -17.28
CA ASP A 74 14.44 -4.95 -18.55
C ASP A 74 13.54 -3.99 -19.34
N ALA A 75 12.74 -3.18 -18.64
CA ALA A 75 11.86 -2.19 -19.25
C ALA A 75 12.61 -0.94 -19.74
N GLU A 76 13.58 -0.41 -18.98
CA GLU A 76 14.21 0.88 -19.31
C GLU A 76 15.64 0.77 -19.88
N LYS A 77 16.25 -0.42 -19.99
CA LYS A 77 17.63 -0.57 -20.51
C LYS A 77 17.86 0.10 -21.85
N GLN A 78 16.90 0.05 -22.77
CA GLN A 78 17.03 0.67 -24.10
C GLN A 78 17.14 2.20 -24.01
N TYR A 79 16.47 2.82 -23.03
CA TYR A 79 16.51 4.26 -22.82
C TYR A 79 17.86 4.71 -22.23
N TYR A 80 18.40 3.97 -21.26
CA TYR A 80 19.68 4.30 -20.63
C TYR A 80 20.92 3.87 -21.44
N CYS A 81 20.77 3.03 -22.47
CA CYS A 81 21.88 2.73 -23.41
C CYS A 81 22.33 3.94 -24.23
N TYR A 82 21.54 5.02 -24.29
CA TYR A 82 21.92 6.26 -24.96
C TYR A 82 22.88 7.10 -24.10
N PRO A 83 23.98 7.64 -24.67
CA PRO A 83 25.04 8.29 -23.91
C PRO A 83 24.59 9.54 -23.13
N SER A 84 23.57 10.26 -23.62
CA SER A 84 22.98 11.41 -22.91
C SER A 84 22.37 10.99 -21.57
N HIS A 85 21.43 10.04 -21.59
CA HIS A 85 20.73 9.56 -20.40
C HIS A 85 21.63 8.76 -19.47
N LEU A 86 22.67 8.14 -20.03
CA LEU A 86 23.68 7.45 -19.25
C LEU A 86 24.50 8.42 -18.40
N SER A 87 24.90 9.57 -18.94
CA SER A 87 25.60 10.60 -18.16
C SER A 87 24.73 11.16 -17.02
N ASP A 88 23.42 11.28 -17.24
CA ASP A 88 22.46 11.66 -16.19
C ASP A 88 22.38 10.60 -15.09
N LEU A 89 22.34 9.31 -15.47
CA LEU A 89 22.34 8.20 -14.52
C LEU A 89 23.63 8.16 -13.69
N VAL A 90 24.79 8.30 -14.35
CA VAL A 90 26.10 8.30 -13.70
C VAL A 90 26.22 9.46 -12.71
N SER A 91 25.85 10.68 -13.13
CA SER A 91 25.93 11.85 -12.26
C SER A 91 24.96 11.76 -11.07
N TYR A 92 23.78 11.17 -11.26
CA TYR A 92 22.83 10.90 -10.17
C TYR A 92 23.40 9.92 -9.14
N VAL A 93 23.94 8.78 -9.59
CA VAL A 93 24.53 7.76 -8.71
C VAL A 93 25.77 8.31 -7.99
N GLU A 94 26.63 9.06 -8.69
CA GLU A 94 27.82 9.68 -8.12
C GLU A 94 27.47 10.67 -7.00
N LYS A 95 26.45 11.51 -7.23
CA LYS A 95 25.98 12.48 -6.23
C LYS A 95 25.42 11.82 -4.97
N GLN A 96 24.79 10.66 -5.11
CA GLN A 96 24.00 10.05 -4.03
C GLN A 96 24.74 8.92 -3.30
N SER A 97 25.58 8.16 -3.98
CA SER A 97 26.40 7.09 -3.38
C SER A 97 27.66 7.63 -2.70
N GLY A 98 28.18 8.80 -3.13
CA GLY A 98 29.42 9.39 -2.60
C GLY A 98 30.69 8.55 -2.81
N THR A 99 30.55 7.35 -3.36
CA THR A 99 31.61 6.39 -3.66
C THR A 99 31.70 6.19 -5.16
N LEU A 100 32.87 6.49 -5.71
CA LEU A 100 33.20 6.17 -7.10
C LEU A 100 33.37 4.65 -7.20
N ILE A 101 32.30 3.96 -7.58
CA ILE A 101 32.39 2.55 -7.98
C ILE A 101 33.37 2.50 -9.17
N ALA A 102 34.36 1.60 -9.14
CA ALA A 102 35.37 1.48 -10.20
C ALA A 102 34.75 1.35 -11.61
N ASP A 103 33.53 0.80 -11.67
CA ASP A 103 32.69 0.67 -12.85
C ASP A 103 32.27 2.02 -13.47
N VAL A 104 32.12 3.07 -12.65
CA VAL A 104 31.79 4.44 -13.11
C VAL A 104 32.94 5.05 -13.92
N PHE A 105 34.19 4.75 -13.55
CA PHE A 105 35.36 5.23 -14.29
C PHE A 105 35.45 4.62 -15.70
N ASN A 106 35.17 3.32 -15.82
CA ASN A 106 35.12 2.64 -17.12
C ASN A 106 33.99 3.22 -18.00
N LEU A 107 32.82 3.53 -17.42
CA LEU A 107 31.72 4.16 -18.15
C LEU A 107 32.02 5.59 -18.59
N LYS A 108 32.66 6.42 -17.76
CA LYS A 108 33.04 7.79 -18.15
C LYS A 108 33.95 7.79 -19.38
N GLY A 109 34.86 6.81 -19.49
CA GLY A 109 35.70 6.62 -20.68
C GLY A 109 34.92 6.22 -21.94
N LEU A 110 33.84 5.46 -21.80
CA LEU A 110 32.96 5.05 -22.89
C LEU A 110 32.04 6.19 -23.35
N ILE A 111 31.51 6.98 -22.41
CA ILE A 111 30.74 8.20 -22.66
C ILE A 111 31.60 9.21 -23.42
N ALA A 112 32.86 9.41 -23.00
CA ALA A 112 33.80 10.32 -23.67
C ALA A 112 34.09 9.92 -25.13
N LYS A 113 33.90 8.63 -25.48
CA LYS A 113 34.06 8.12 -26.85
C LYS A 113 32.77 8.18 -27.67
N ASN A 114 31.66 8.67 -27.11
CA ASN A 114 30.33 8.69 -27.74
C ASN A 114 29.89 7.30 -28.28
N ALA A 115 30.40 6.22 -27.68
CA ALA A 115 30.05 4.88 -28.10
C ALA A 115 28.64 4.54 -27.57
N VAL A 116 27.78 4.01 -28.44
CA VAL A 116 26.53 3.39 -28.00
C VAL A 116 26.91 2.14 -27.22
N ILE A 117 26.43 2.05 -25.97
CA ILE A 117 26.77 0.92 -25.11
C ILE A 117 26.11 -0.34 -25.65
N GLY A 118 26.96 -1.31 -26.05
CA GLY A 118 26.55 -2.62 -26.53
C GLY A 118 26.19 -3.59 -25.40
N LEU A 119 25.63 -4.75 -25.77
CA LEU A 119 25.17 -5.79 -24.84
C LEU A 119 26.21 -6.24 -23.82
N ASN A 120 27.51 -6.16 -24.15
CA ASN A 120 28.61 -6.62 -23.30
C ASN A 120 28.81 -5.76 -22.03
N GLU A 121 28.34 -4.51 -22.02
CA GLU A 121 28.43 -3.60 -20.87
C GLU A 121 27.09 -3.48 -20.14
N ALA A 122 26.07 -4.23 -20.58
CA ALA A 122 24.74 -4.24 -19.98
C ALA A 122 24.77 -4.66 -18.50
N HIS A 123 25.74 -5.50 -18.10
CA HIS A 123 25.97 -5.85 -16.70
C HIS A 123 26.26 -4.61 -15.84
N VAL A 124 27.08 -3.69 -16.35
CA VAL A 124 27.51 -2.49 -15.62
C VAL A 124 26.35 -1.49 -15.50
N ILE A 125 25.54 -1.34 -16.56
CA ILE A 125 24.32 -0.53 -16.51
C ILE A 125 23.31 -1.14 -15.53
N SER A 126 23.18 -2.47 -15.50
CA SER A 126 22.24 -3.15 -14.60
C SER A 126 22.55 -2.88 -13.13
N GLY A 127 23.84 -2.84 -12.76
CA GLY A 127 24.27 -2.45 -11.42
C GLY A 127 23.85 -1.03 -11.06
N MET A 128 24.09 -0.05 -11.93
CA MET A 128 23.72 1.35 -11.68
C MET A 128 22.21 1.59 -11.64
N MET A 129 21.46 0.94 -12.53
CA MET A 129 20.00 1.00 -12.51
C MET A 129 19.44 0.35 -11.24
N GLY A 130 20.05 -0.76 -10.79
CA GLY A 130 19.77 -1.39 -9.51
C GLY A 130 19.98 -0.44 -8.34
N SER A 131 21.16 0.20 -8.26
CA SER A 131 21.44 1.19 -7.21
C SER A 131 20.48 2.37 -7.23
N LYS A 132 20.09 2.89 -8.41
CA LYS A 132 19.07 3.95 -8.50
C LYS A 132 17.73 3.49 -7.93
N PHE A 133 17.33 2.25 -8.20
CA PHE A 133 16.10 1.66 -7.66
C PHE A 133 16.18 1.50 -6.14
N GLU A 134 17.29 1.00 -5.61
CA GLU A 134 17.53 0.82 -4.18
C GLU A 134 17.55 2.15 -3.42
N LEU A 135 18.22 3.17 -3.96
CA LEU A 135 18.24 4.51 -3.37
C LEU A 135 16.84 5.14 -3.32
N ALA A 136 16.06 4.97 -4.40
CA ALA A 136 14.66 5.39 -4.41
C ALA A 136 13.83 4.61 -3.36
N ASN A 137 14.11 3.32 -3.19
CA ASN A 137 13.47 2.46 -2.21
C ASN A 137 13.79 2.85 -0.76
N GLU A 138 15.04 3.19 -0.45
CA GLU A 138 15.47 3.63 0.89
C GLU A 138 14.90 5.00 1.27
N SER A 139 14.83 5.93 0.31
CA SER A 139 14.35 7.31 0.55
C SER A 139 12.95 7.40 1.14
N VAL A 140 12.11 6.36 0.96
CA VAL A 140 10.72 6.33 1.41
C VAL A 140 10.47 5.35 2.56
N SER A 141 11.53 4.88 3.22
CA SER A 141 11.43 3.93 4.33
C SER A 141 10.50 4.42 5.44
N PHE A 142 10.59 5.70 5.82
CA PHE A 142 9.73 6.28 6.85
C PHE A 142 8.25 6.33 6.44
N ALA A 143 7.96 6.71 5.20
CA ALA A 143 6.58 6.73 4.69
C ALA A 143 5.98 5.32 4.68
N ARG A 144 6.76 4.30 4.32
CA ARG A 144 6.33 2.90 4.37
C ARG A 144 5.99 2.44 5.77
N PHE A 145 6.78 2.85 6.76
CA PHE A 145 6.50 2.54 8.16
C PHE A 145 5.15 3.12 8.60
N ILE A 146 4.88 4.40 8.26
CA ILE A 146 3.59 5.04 8.56
C ILE A 146 2.44 4.28 7.89
N VAL A 147 2.58 3.96 6.60
CA VAL A 147 1.57 3.21 5.84
C VAL A 147 1.30 1.85 6.47
N PHE A 148 2.36 1.12 6.85
CA PHE A 148 2.26 -0.17 7.53
C PHE A 148 1.49 -0.07 8.86
N MET A 149 1.79 0.94 9.68
CA MET A 149 1.09 1.17 10.94
C MET A 149 -0.40 1.50 10.71
N LEU A 150 -0.72 2.35 9.74
CA LEU A 150 -2.11 2.70 9.40
C LEU A 150 -2.91 1.49 8.89
N TYR A 151 -2.31 0.64 8.04
CA TYR A 151 -2.95 -0.60 7.60
C TYR A 151 -3.16 -1.58 8.74
N THR A 152 -2.18 -1.72 9.64
CA THR A 152 -2.27 -2.63 10.78
C THR A 152 -3.36 -2.18 11.75
N ILE A 153 -3.36 -0.90 12.14
CA ILE A 153 -4.40 -0.31 13.00
C ILE A 153 -5.77 -0.48 12.34
N GLY A 154 -5.88 -0.11 11.06
CA GLY A 154 -7.14 -0.21 10.33
C GLY A 154 -7.67 -1.65 10.23
N GLY A 155 -6.78 -2.60 9.94
CA GLY A 155 -7.10 -4.02 9.88
C GLY A 155 -7.54 -4.59 11.22
N VAL A 156 -6.85 -4.24 12.32
CA VAL A 156 -7.24 -4.65 13.68
C VAL A 156 -8.60 -4.07 14.06
N MET A 157 -8.85 -2.79 13.77
CA MET A 157 -10.13 -2.15 14.08
C MET A 157 -11.30 -2.79 13.34
N ILE A 158 -11.13 -3.19 12.08
CA ILE A 158 -12.17 -3.91 11.33
C ILE A 158 -12.27 -5.38 11.79
N GLY A 159 -11.13 -6.02 12.09
CA GLY A 159 -11.04 -7.43 12.44
C GLY A 159 -11.75 -7.77 13.76
N ILE A 160 -11.60 -6.95 14.80
CA ILE A 160 -12.22 -7.18 16.12
C ILE A 160 -13.75 -7.37 16.04
N PRO A 161 -14.54 -6.41 15.51
CA PRO A 161 -15.99 -6.55 15.44
C PRO A 161 -16.42 -7.67 14.47
N ALA A 162 -15.64 -7.93 13.42
CA ALA A 162 -15.89 -9.03 12.49
C ALA A 162 -15.74 -10.40 13.18
N LEU A 163 -14.65 -10.61 13.93
CA LEU A 163 -14.41 -11.84 14.70
C LEU A 163 -15.48 -12.06 15.76
N ILE A 164 -15.86 -11.03 16.52
CA ILE A 164 -16.92 -11.12 17.53
C ILE A 164 -18.25 -11.53 16.89
N THR A 165 -18.58 -10.94 15.75
CA THR A 165 -19.84 -11.22 15.04
C THR A 165 -19.82 -12.63 14.45
N PHE A 166 -18.69 -13.06 13.89
CA PHE A 166 -18.49 -14.42 13.40
C PHE A 166 -18.64 -15.46 14.51
N TRP A 167 -18.00 -15.26 15.66
CA TRP A 167 -18.11 -16.16 16.81
C TRP A 167 -19.54 -16.26 17.35
N ARG A 168 -20.27 -15.13 17.37
CA ARG A 168 -21.68 -15.12 17.77
C ARG A 168 -22.55 -15.97 16.84
N ILE A 169 -22.38 -15.81 15.52
CA ILE A 169 -23.14 -16.56 14.52
C ILE A 169 -22.77 -18.05 14.59
N PHE A 170 -21.48 -18.36 14.72
CA PHE A 170 -20.99 -19.73 14.85
C PHE A 170 -21.61 -20.44 16.06
N ARG A 171 -21.61 -19.78 17.22
CA ARG A 171 -22.22 -20.31 18.45
C ARG A 171 -23.72 -20.55 18.28
N LEU A 172 -24.46 -19.59 17.73
CA LEU A 172 -25.91 -19.73 17.51
C LEU A 172 -26.24 -20.87 16.54
N SER A 173 -25.44 -21.01 15.48
CA SER A 173 -25.60 -22.10 14.51
C SER A 173 -25.34 -23.46 15.13
N PHE A 174 -24.32 -23.54 16.01
CA PHE A 174 -24.02 -24.76 16.76
C PHE A 174 -25.15 -25.13 17.73
N GLU A 175 -25.67 -24.17 18.49
CA GLU A 175 -26.81 -24.38 19.40
C GLU A 175 -28.06 -24.85 18.62
N ALA A 176 -28.38 -24.21 17.48
CA ALA A 176 -29.49 -24.61 16.63
C ALA A 176 -29.35 -26.04 16.07
N LEU A 177 -28.14 -26.45 15.68
CA LEU A 177 -27.87 -27.82 15.25
C LEU A 177 -28.09 -28.80 16.41
N THR A 178 -27.57 -28.53 17.61
CA THR A 178 -27.75 -29.44 18.75
C THR A 178 -29.21 -29.66 19.12
N VAL A 179 -30.06 -28.63 19.01
CA VAL A 179 -31.51 -28.75 19.25
C VAL A 179 -32.17 -29.61 18.17
N TYR A 180 -31.83 -29.41 16.90
CA TYR A 180 -32.39 -30.20 15.79
C TYR A 180 -32.08 -31.70 15.92
N TRP A 181 -30.87 -32.06 16.36
CA TRP A 181 -30.48 -33.46 16.57
C TRP A 181 -31.11 -34.11 17.81
N SER A 182 -31.67 -33.33 18.74
CA SER A 182 -32.34 -33.84 19.95
C SER A 182 -33.84 -34.08 19.81
N THR A 183 -34.44 -33.70 18.67
CA THR A 183 -35.87 -33.82 18.38
C THR A 183 -36.12 -35.00 17.43
#